data_AF-A0A225MX16-F1
#
_entry.id   AF-A0A225MX16-F1
#
_cell.length_a   1.000
_cell.length_b   1.000
_cell.length_c   1.000
_cell.angle_alpha   90.00
_cell.angle_beta   90.00
_cell.angle_gamma   90.00
#
_symmetry.space_group_name_H-M   'P 1'
#
loop_
_entity.id
_entity.type
_entity.pdbx_description
1 polymer ?
#
loop_
_entity_poly.entity_id
_entity_poly.type
_entity_poly.pdbx_seq_one_letter_code
_entity_poly.pdbx_strand_id
1 'polypeptide(L)'
;MKAVLGALIALVALAALALGGALLLSESHGGMFPGLAAALGWLVLAAGNLLVLALNLLYWRLYGAPRWLRWVVVVQAVPAAATLVLAGMQLYGNWQDSRAADQRAAVYRAIRADDAQRLLAAQHDCGARCAAQYLVNAQLLDAADAGAQVVASTLVGQHAVVSSQLGRESMDLRTCEGGFLPGLNALGVAVARHDLAMVDILFPASDQGARRAALWLAARLDHLDLVQVLSAKGVPLSIRGPVLPQNDTLLVAAARGAALTVGQWLIETQHMPVDAIVSGPDPYPGTAPVQALMSYASEVPGSPRIAPFLSMLVQHGAYIDARDSRGKTPLEEAVGSHEQRSARLLLDAGAQTGLLSAQEKTQLQKLLAQPEEPRYPPPDGSGCVMP
;
A
#
# COMPACT_ATOMS: atom_id res chain seq x y z
N MET A 1 -60.11 22.94 -13.42
CA MET A 1 -59.29 22.44 -12.28
C MET A 1 -59.35 20.92 -12.09
N LYS A 2 -60.52 20.27 -11.90
CA LYS A 2 -60.62 18.80 -11.77
C LYS A 2 -59.97 18.01 -12.93
N ALA A 3 -60.30 18.38 -14.17
CA ALA A 3 -59.76 17.73 -15.38
C ALA A 3 -58.25 17.96 -15.56
N VAL A 4 -57.76 19.14 -15.17
CA VAL A 4 -56.33 19.50 -15.24
C VAL A 4 -55.51 18.64 -14.29
N LEU A 5 -55.97 18.45 -13.05
CA LEU A 5 -55.28 17.60 -12.07
C LEU A 5 -55.30 16.11 -12.48
N GLY A 6 -56.41 15.63 -13.04
CA GLY A 6 -56.49 14.26 -13.58
C GLY A 6 -55.56 14.02 -14.77
N ALA A 7 -55.48 14.99 -15.70
CA ALA A 7 -54.54 14.92 -16.83
C ALA A 7 -53.08 14.93 -16.37
N LEU A 8 -52.75 15.73 -15.35
CA LEU A 8 -51.41 15.76 -14.76
C LEU A 8 -51.03 14.40 -14.13
N ILE A 9 -51.94 13.77 -13.37
CA ILE A 9 -51.72 12.44 -12.77
C ILE A 9 -51.42 11.40 -13.85
N ALA A 10 -52.22 11.37 -14.91
CA ALA A 10 -52.03 10.43 -16.03
C ALA A 10 -50.70 10.68 -16.75
N LEU A 11 -50.36 11.94 -17.00
CA LEU A 11 -49.11 12.32 -17.67
C LEU A 11 -47.88 11.92 -16.86
N VAL A 12 -47.87 12.18 -15.54
CA VAL A 12 -46.78 11.77 -14.64
C VAL A 12 -46.65 10.26 -14.58
N ALA A 13 -47.77 9.53 -14.49
CA ALA A 13 -47.75 8.07 -14.46
C ALA A 13 -47.17 7.48 -15.76
N LEU A 14 -47.62 7.97 -16.92
CA LEU A 14 -47.13 7.52 -18.23
C LEU A 14 -45.66 7.87 -18.43
N ALA A 15 -45.23 9.07 -18.05
CA ALA A 15 -43.84 9.49 -18.15
C ALA A 15 -42.91 8.62 -17.29
N ALA A 16 -43.31 8.33 -16.05
CA ALA A 16 -42.53 7.47 -15.16
C ALA A 16 -42.43 6.03 -15.68
N LEU A 17 -43.54 5.46 -16.17
CA LEU A 17 -43.56 4.13 -16.78
C LEU A 17 -42.71 4.06 -18.05
N ALA A 18 -42.81 5.06 -18.92
CA ALA A 18 -42.06 5.09 -20.18
C ALA A 18 -40.56 5.23 -19.92
N LEU A 19 -40.15 6.21 -19.12
CA LEU A 19 -38.73 6.46 -18.85
C LEU A 19 -38.11 5.36 -17.99
N GLY A 20 -38.80 4.96 -16.91
CA GLY A 20 -38.32 3.90 -16.02
C GLY A 20 -38.27 2.54 -16.70
N GLY A 21 -39.29 2.22 -17.50
CA GLY A 21 -39.32 1.00 -18.31
C GLY A 21 -38.23 0.97 -19.39
N ALA A 22 -38.00 2.09 -20.09
CA ALA A 22 -36.93 2.18 -21.09
C ALA A 22 -35.53 1.99 -20.46
N LEU A 23 -35.30 2.53 -19.27
CA LEU A 23 -34.04 2.35 -18.53
C LEU A 23 -33.83 0.91 -18.05
N LEU A 24 -34.90 0.21 -17.64
CA LEU A 24 -34.82 -1.20 -17.25
C LEU A 24 -34.55 -2.14 -18.43
N LEU A 25 -35.08 -1.79 -19.61
CA LEU A 25 -34.88 -2.56 -20.85
C LEU A 25 -33.56 -2.22 -21.56
N SER A 26 -32.84 -1.20 -21.08
CA SER A 26 -31.53 -0.84 -21.61
C SER A 26 -30.47 -1.80 -21.06
N GLU A 27 -29.94 -2.66 -21.92
CA GLU A 27 -28.83 -3.55 -21.57
C GLU A 27 -27.54 -2.73 -21.33
N SER A 28 -27.16 -2.56 -20.06
CA SER A 28 -25.84 -2.02 -19.72
C SER A 28 -24.79 -3.14 -19.76
N HIS A 29 -24.43 -3.59 -20.96
CA HIS A 29 -23.32 -4.54 -21.12
C HIS A 29 -22.00 -3.77 -21.29
N GLY A 30 -21.13 -3.86 -20.29
CA GLY A 30 -19.74 -3.38 -20.35
C GLY A 30 -19.58 -1.88 -20.08
N GLY A 31 -19.31 -1.53 -18.81
CA GLY A 31 -18.95 -0.18 -18.39
C GLY A 31 -18.48 -0.17 -16.93
N MET A 32 -17.94 0.95 -16.46
CA MET A 32 -17.40 1.13 -15.10
C MET A 32 -18.43 0.83 -13.98
N PHE A 33 -19.73 0.87 -14.29
CA PHE A 33 -20.83 0.60 -13.35
C PHE A 33 -21.87 -0.36 -13.97
N PRO A 34 -21.64 -1.68 -13.97
CA PRO A 34 -22.62 -2.64 -14.45
C PRO A 34 -23.94 -2.55 -13.66
N GLY A 35 -25.08 -2.50 -14.36
CA GLY A 35 -26.42 -2.45 -13.75
C GLY A 35 -26.94 -1.05 -13.41
N LEU A 36 -26.20 0.02 -13.73
CA LEU A 36 -26.61 1.40 -13.45
C LEU A 36 -27.95 1.78 -14.10
N ALA A 37 -28.17 1.39 -15.37
CA ALA A 37 -29.40 1.68 -16.10
C ALA A 37 -30.63 1.08 -15.40
N ALA A 38 -30.52 -0.17 -14.95
CA ALA A 38 -31.58 -0.84 -14.20
C ALA A 38 -31.84 -0.17 -12.84
N ALA A 39 -30.80 0.24 -12.12
CA ALA A 39 -30.94 0.95 -10.84
C ALA A 39 -31.66 2.30 -11.01
N LEU A 40 -31.30 3.08 -12.03
CA LEU A 40 -31.96 4.33 -12.37
C LEU A 40 -33.41 4.11 -12.81
N GLY A 41 -33.69 3.05 -13.57
CA GLY A 41 -35.04 2.68 -13.97
C GLY A 41 -35.97 2.40 -12.78
N TRP A 42 -35.51 1.61 -11.81
CA TRP A 42 -36.26 1.36 -10.58
C TRP A 42 -36.50 2.64 -9.75
N LEU A 43 -35.52 3.54 -9.67
CA LEU A 43 -35.66 4.82 -8.99
C LEU A 43 -36.72 5.72 -9.64
N VAL A 44 -36.73 5.81 -10.97
CA VAL A 44 -37.72 6.60 -11.72
C VAL A 44 -39.13 6.07 -11.50
N LEU A 45 -39.32 4.75 -11.52
CA LEU A 45 -40.62 4.13 -11.23
C LEU A 45 -41.07 4.37 -9.79
N ALA A 46 -40.16 4.24 -8.82
CA ALA A 46 -40.44 4.49 -7.41
C ALA A 46 -40.86 5.95 -7.15
N ALA A 47 -40.12 6.91 -7.68
CA ALA A 47 -40.41 8.34 -7.55
C ALA A 47 -41.72 8.71 -8.26
N GLY A 48 -41.95 8.15 -9.46
CA GLY A 48 -43.20 8.33 -10.21
C GLY A 48 -44.42 7.81 -9.44
N ASN A 49 -44.34 6.60 -8.86
CA ASN A 49 -45.43 6.04 -8.06
C ASN A 49 -45.73 6.89 -6.81
N LEU A 50 -44.70 7.39 -6.12
CA LEU A 50 -44.87 8.30 -4.97
C LEU A 50 -45.56 9.61 -5.35
N LEU A 51 -45.17 10.21 -6.48
CA LEU A 51 -45.75 11.46 -6.97
C LEU A 51 -47.21 11.26 -7.42
N VAL A 52 -47.49 10.18 -8.14
CA VAL A 52 -48.86 9.82 -8.55
C VAL A 52 -49.75 9.56 -7.33
N LEU A 53 -49.26 8.85 -6.31
CA LEU A 53 -49.99 8.63 -5.06
C LEU A 53 -50.30 9.95 -4.36
N ALA A 54 -49.31 10.86 -4.25
CA ALA A 54 -49.50 12.17 -3.63
C ALA A 54 -50.55 13.02 -4.37
N LEU A 55 -50.52 13.02 -5.71
CA LEU A 55 -51.50 13.74 -6.53
C LEU A 55 -52.90 13.10 -6.44
N ASN A 56 -53.00 11.77 -6.36
CA ASN A 56 -54.27 11.06 -6.14
C ASN A 56 -54.88 11.38 -4.76
N LEU A 57 -54.06 11.46 -3.71
CA LEU A 57 -54.50 11.89 -2.37
C LEU A 57 -54.94 13.36 -2.35
N LEU A 58 -54.25 14.23 -3.08
CA LEU A 58 -54.65 15.63 -3.26
C LEU A 58 -55.98 15.74 -4.02
N TYR A 59 -56.16 14.96 -5.08
CA TYR A 59 -57.42 14.89 -5.84
C TYR A 59 -58.57 14.45 -4.94
N TRP A 60 -58.36 13.38 -4.15
CA TRP A 60 -59.33 12.92 -3.15
C TRP A 60 -59.68 14.05 -2.19
N ARG A 61 -58.69 14.71 -1.57
CA ARG A 61 -58.91 15.77 -0.59
C ARG A 61 -59.72 16.94 -1.16
N LEU A 62 -59.49 17.32 -2.41
CA LEU A 62 -60.15 18.47 -3.05
C LEU A 62 -61.54 18.14 -3.61
N TYR A 63 -61.77 16.90 -4.06
CA TYR A 63 -62.93 16.57 -4.90
C TYR A 63 -63.71 15.32 -4.48
N GLY A 64 -63.29 14.65 -3.41
CA GLY A 64 -63.86 13.39 -2.91
C GLY A 64 -63.29 12.15 -3.61
N ALA A 65 -63.46 10.97 -2.99
CA ALA A 65 -62.98 9.70 -3.55
C ALA A 65 -64.11 8.82 -4.10
N PRO A 66 -64.23 8.69 -5.42
CA PRO A 66 -65.05 7.64 -6.03
C PRO A 66 -64.50 6.25 -5.68
N ARG A 67 -65.36 5.23 -5.73
CA ARG A 67 -65.03 3.85 -5.28
C ARG A 67 -63.78 3.27 -5.96
N TRP A 68 -63.57 3.55 -7.25
CA TRP A 68 -62.40 3.07 -8.00
C TRP A 68 -61.09 3.74 -7.54
N LEU A 69 -61.12 5.03 -7.20
CA LEU A 69 -59.92 5.77 -6.76
C LEU A 69 -59.44 5.28 -5.40
N ARG A 70 -60.37 4.85 -4.53
CA ARG A 70 -60.02 4.24 -3.23
C ARG A 70 -59.14 3.00 -3.42
N TRP A 71 -59.51 2.12 -4.36
CA TRP A 71 -58.72 0.93 -4.68
C TRP A 71 -57.38 1.27 -5.33
N VAL A 72 -57.34 2.25 -6.24
CA VAL A 72 -56.08 2.71 -6.86
C VAL A 72 -55.11 3.23 -5.81
N VAL A 73 -55.57 4.06 -4.87
CA VAL A 73 -54.74 4.59 -3.77
C VAL A 73 -54.22 3.46 -2.88
N VAL A 74 -55.05 2.48 -2.54
CA VAL A 74 -54.64 1.31 -1.73
C VAL A 74 -53.57 0.49 -2.44
N VAL A 75 -53.75 0.19 -3.73
CA VAL A 75 -52.79 -0.60 -4.52
C VAL A 75 -51.47 0.14 -4.70
N GLN A 76 -51.50 1.46 -4.92
CA GLN A 76 -50.30 2.29 -5.06
C GLN A 76 -49.55 2.50 -3.73
N ALA A 77 -50.27 2.49 -2.60
CA ALA A 77 -49.70 2.72 -1.28
C ALA A 77 -48.73 1.61 -0.85
N VAL A 78 -48.96 0.35 -1.24
CA VAL A 78 -48.08 -0.78 -0.87
C VAL A 78 -46.65 -0.62 -1.45
N PRO A 79 -46.45 -0.48 -2.78
CA PRO A 79 -45.12 -0.25 -3.34
C PRO A 79 -44.54 1.10 -2.92
N ALA A 80 -45.36 2.14 -2.72
CA ALA A 80 -44.90 3.43 -2.20
C ALA A 80 -44.36 3.34 -0.76
N ALA A 81 -45.02 2.58 0.11
CA ALA A 81 -44.53 2.33 1.46
C ALA A 81 -43.23 1.53 1.44
N ALA A 82 -43.15 0.49 0.60
CA ALA A 82 -41.93 -0.30 0.44
C ALA A 82 -40.75 0.55 -0.04
N THR A 83 -40.95 1.44 -1.03
CA THR A 83 -39.87 2.33 -1.52
C THR A 83 -39.42 3.33 -0.48
N LEU A 84 -40.34 3.93 0.29
CA LEU A 84 -39.99 4.83 1.39
C LEU A 84 -39.24 4.12 2.52
N VAL A 85 -39.62 2.89 2.85
CA VAL A 85 -38.91 2.07 3.85
C VAL A 85 -37.49 1.76 3.38
N LEU A 86 -37.32 1.31 2.13
CA LEU A 86 -35.99 1.04 1.57
C LEU A 86 -35.12 2.30 1.49
N ALA A 87 -35.68 3.43 1.04
CA ALA A 87 -34.98 4.71 1.02
C ALA A 87 -34.58 5.15 2.43
N GLY A 88 -35.47 4.98 3.42
CA GLY A 88 -35.18 5.25 4.83
C GLY A 88 -34.05 4.38 5.37
N MET A 89 -34.05 3.07 5.08
CA MET A 89 -32.96 2.17 5.46
C MET A 89 -31.63 2.57 4.82
N GLN A 90 -31.64 2.96 3.54
CA GLN A 90 -30.43 3.41 2.83
C GLN A 90 -29.88 4.72 3.42
N LEU A 91 -30.75 5.71 3.64
CA LEU A 91 -30.36 6.98 4.27
C LEU A 91 -29.82 6.76 5.68
N TYR A 92 -30.45 5.87 6.45
CA TYR A 92 -29.98 5.50 7.77
C TYR A 92 -28.61 4.81 7.71
N GLY A 93 -28.40 3.89 6.76
CA GLY A 93 -27.09 3.27 6.51
C GLY A 93 -26.02 4.31 6.17
N ASN A 94 -26.30 5.20 5.22
CA ASN A 94 -25.37 6.27 4.84
C ASN A 94 -25.05 7.21 6.02
N TRP A 95 -26.05 7.56 6.84
CA TRP A 95 -25.85 8.36 8.04
C TRP A 95 -24.96 7.64 9.06
N GLN A 96 -25.19 6.34 9.27
CA GLN A 96 -24.35 5.51 10.14
C GLN A 96 -22.90 5.45 9.63
N ASP A 97 -22.70 5.34 8.32
CA ASP A 97 -21.36 5.28 7.71
C ASP A 97 -20.65 6.64 7.79
N SER A 98 -21.36 7.75 7.57
CA SER A 98 -20.83 9.10 7.77
C SER A 98 -20.39 9.31 9.22
N ARG A 99 -21.23 8.93 10.18
CA ARG A 99 -20.91 9.02 11.60
C ARG A 99 -19.71 8.15 11.98
N ALA A 100 -19.62 6.94 11.43
CA ALA A 100 -18.45 6.07 11.64
C ALA A 100 -17.17 6.69 11.04
N ALA A 101 -17.25 7.38 9.90
CA ALA A 101 -16.14 8.10 9.31
C ALA A 101 -15.65 9.25 10.21
N ASP A 102 -16.57 10.06 10.75
CA ASP A 102 -16.23 11.15 11.67
C ASP A 102 -15.57 10.64 12.96
N GLN A 103 -16.08 9.53 13.51
CA GLN A 103 -15.50 8.87 14.67
C GLN A 103 -14.08 8.38 14.39
N ARG A 104 -13.85 7.73 13.24
CA ARG A 104 -12.49 7.32 12.83
C ARG A 104 -11.54 8.50 12.66
N ALA A 105 -12.02 9.60 12.07
CA ALA A 105 -11.23 10.82 11.93
C ALA A 105 -10.87 11.44 13.29
N ALA A 106 -11.70 11.28 14.32
CA ALA A 106 -11.35 11.68 15.69
C ALA A 106 -10.22 10.81 16.27
N VAL A 107 -10.28 9.48 16.10
CA VAL A 107 -9.22 8.56 16.52
C VAL A 107 -7.90 8.90 15.82
N TYR A 108 -7.90 9.03 14.49
CA TYR A 108 -6.70 9.38 13.72
C TYR A 108 -6.09 10.73 14.14
N ARG A 109 -6.93 11.75 14.40
CA ARG A 109 -6.45 13.05 14.91
C ARG A 109 -5.83 12.95 16.30
N ALA A 110 -6.38 12.11 17.18
CA ALA A 110 -5.80 11.87 18.50
C ALA A 110 -4.42 11.19 18.40
N ILE A 111 -4.28 10.21 17.50
CA ILE A 111 -3.00 9.55 17.21
C ILE A 111 -1.98 10.58 16.70
N ARG A 112 -2.32 11.37 15.68
CA ARG A 112 -1.42 12.39 15.10
C ARG A 112 -1.03 13.51 16.08
N ALA A 113 -1.83 13.73 17.11
CA ALA A 113 -1.54 14.69 18.18
C ALA A 113 -0.74 14.08 19.34
N ASP A 114 -0.41 12.78 19.27
CA ASP A 114 0.19 11.98 20.35
C ASP A 114 -0.53 12.10 21.71
N ASP A 115 -1.88 12.16 21.67
CA ASP A 115 -2.72 12.36 22.86
C ASP A 115 -3.47 11.07 23.22
N ALA A 116 -2.91 10.32 24.18
CA ALA A 116 -3.48 9.05 24.65
C ALA A 116 -4.85 9.21 25.33
N GLN A 117 -5.11 10.33 26.01
CA GLN A 117 -6.41 10.55 26.68
C GLN A 117 -7.50 10.78 25.64
N ARG A 118 -7.24 11.63 24.64
CA ARG A 118 -8.16 11.83 23.51
C ARG A 118 -8.35 10.56 22.70
N LEU A 119 -7.30 9.75 22.55
CA LEU A 119 -7.41 8.46 21.87
C LEU A 119 -8.40 7.55 22.60
N LEU A 120 -8.24 7.36 23.92
CA LEU A 120 -9.12 6.51 24.70
C LEU A 120 -10.58 7.00 24.68
N ALA A 121 -10.79 8.31 24.76
CA ALA A 121 -12.13 8.90 24.62
C ALA A 121 -12.73 8.63 23.23
N ALA A 122 -11.94 8.85 22.16
CA ALA A 122 -12.39 8.59 20.79
C ALA A 122 -12.66 7.09 20.53
N GLN A 123 -11.86 6.19 21.11
CA GLN A 123 -12.10 4.74 21.08
C GLN A 123 -13.39 4.37 21.82
N HIS A 124 -13.70 5.01 22.94
CA HIS A 124 -14.95 4.79 23.68
C HIS A 124 -16.17 5.25 22.87
N ASP A 125 -16.07 6.39 22.18
CA ASP A 125 -17.13 6.91 21.33
C ASP A 125 -17.29 6.14 20.01
N CYS A 126 -16.29 5.33 19.63
CA CYS A 126 -16.27 4.52 18.41
C CYS A 126 -17.26 3.35 18.54
N GLY A 127 -18.40 3.46 17.85
CA GLY A 127 -19.41 2.40 17.82
C GLY A 127 -18.94 1.16 17.05
N ALA A 128 -19.76 0.10 17.03
CA ALA A 128 -19.42 -1.19 16.39
C ALA A 128 -18.97 -1.06 14.92
N ARG A 129 -19.60 -0.19 14.13
CA ARG A 129 -19.20 0.06 12.73
C ARG A 129 -17.82 0.71 12.59
N CYS A 130 -17.47 1.60 13.51
CA CYS A 130 -16.15 2.23 13.56
C CYS A 130 -15.09 1.20 13.98
N ALA A 131 -15.35 0.45 15.05
CA ALA A 131 -14.42 -0.54 15.61
C ALA A 131 -14.12 -1.71 14.65
N ALA A 132 -15.10 -2.16 13.87
CA ALA A 132 -14.95 -3.26 12.92
C ALA A 132 -13.89 -3.00 11.82
N GLN A 133 -13.56 -1.74 11.55
CA GLN A 133 -12.63 -1.36 10.48
C GLN A 133 -11.29 -0.82 11.00
N TYR A 134 -11.16 -0.60 12.31
CA TYR A 134 -10.01 0.12 12.87
C TYR A 134 -9.45 -0.55 14.13
N LEU A 135 -8.85 -1.71 13.90
CA LEU A 135 -8.21 -2.55 14.92
C LEU A 135 -7.04 -1.83 15.61
N VAL A 136 -6.76 -2.20 16.86
CA VAL A 136 -5.68 -1.63 17.68
C VAL A 136 -4.31 -1.72 16.98
N ASN A 137 -4.02 -2.81 16.27
CA ASN A 137 -2.76 -2.96 15.52
C ASN A 137 -2.64 -1.96 14.36
N ALA A 138 -3.76 -1.56 13.75
CA ALA A 138 -3.76 -0.54 12.70
C ALA A 138 -3.48 0.85 13.29
N GLN A 139 -4.05 1.14 14.46
CA GLN A 139 -3.76 2.36 15.21
C GLN A 139 -2.28 2.44 15.60
N LEU A 140 -1.66 1.31 15.94
CA LEU A 140 -0.24 1.25 16.28
C LEU A 140 0.65 1.58 15.07
N LEU A 141 0.26 1.13 13.88
CA LEU A 141 0.96 1.47 12.64
C LEU A 141 0.84 2.98 12.32
N ASP A 142 -0.35 3.55 12.47
CA ASP A 142 -0.57 4.99 12.28
C ASP A 142 0.20 5.83 13.32
N ALA A 143 0.31 5.32 14.56
CA ALA A 143 1.09 5.95 15.62
C ALA A 143 2.60 5.93 15.30
N ALA A 144 3.12 4.81 14.78
CA ALA A 144 4.49 4.70 14.35
C ALA A 144 4.81 5.67 13.18
N ASP A 145 3.90 5.81 12.21
CA ASP A 145 4.08 6.76 11.10
C ASP A 145 4.04 8.23 11.55
N ALA A 146 3.19 8.53 12.53
CA ALA A 146 3.06 9.85 13.10
C ALA A 146 4.19 10.25 14.06
N GLY A 147 5.04 9.29 14.48
CA GLY A 147 6.01 9.50 15.57
C GLY A 147 5.34 9.67 16.94
N ALA A 148 4.13 9.12 17.13
CA ALA A 148 3.30 9.31 18.31
C ALA A 148 3.65 8.30 19.41
N GLN A 149 4.71 8.59 20.19
CA GLN A 149 5.33 7.67 21.15
C GLN A 149 4.43 7.38 22.37
N VAL A 150 3.73 8.38 22.89
CA VAL A 150 2.83 8.23 24.05
C VAL A 150 1.64 7.35 23.68
N VAL A 151 1.07 7.59 22.50
CA VAL A 151 -0.01 6.79 21.94
C VAL A 151 0.46 5.36 21.65
N ALA A 152 1.62 5.18 21.01
CA ALA A 152 2.16 3.86 20.70
C ALA A 152 2.37 3.03 21.99
N SER A 153 2.92 3.63 23.04
CA SER A 153 3.08 2.98 24.35
C SER A 153 1.74 2.55 24.95
N THR A 154 0.72 3.41 24.83
CA THR A 154 -0.64 3.12 25.29
C THR A 154 -1.25 1.95 24.53
N LEU A 155 -1.10 1.92 23.21
CA LEU A 155 -1.61 0.86 22.34
C LEU A 155 -0.91 -0.49 22.60
N VAL A 156 0.40 -0.49 22.83
CA VAL A 156 1.13 -1.70 23.27
C VAL A 156 0.58 -2.20 24.62
N GLY A 157 0.25 -1.29 25.55
CA GLY A 157 -0.44 -1.62 26.81
C GLY A 157 -1.84 -2.21 26.60
N GLN A 158 -2.50 -1.90 25.48
CA GLN A 158 -3.76 -2.53 25.04
C GLN A 158 -3.55 -3.88 24.32
N HIS A 159 -2.37 -4.49 24.44
CA HIS A 159 -1.98 -5.74 23.78
C HIS A 159 -1.93 -5.64 22.25
N ALA A 160 -1.64 -4.45 21.71
CA ALA A 160 -1.31 -4.33 20.30
C ALA A 160 -0.03 -5.12 19.99
N VAL A 161 -0.02 -5.81 18.85
CA VAL A 161 1.11 -6.61 18.39
C VAL A 161 1.62 -6.11 17.05
N VAL A 162 2.93 -6.20 16.84
CA VAL A 162 3.57 -5.94 15.56
C VAL A 162 3.97 -7.28 14.94
N SER A 163 3.39 -7.61 13.79
CA SER A 163 3.70 -8.85 13.08
C SER A 163 4.24 -8.59 11.68
N SER A 164 5.10 -9.49 11.21
CA SER A 164 5.54 -9.50 9.81
C SER A 164 4.40 -9.70 8.81
N GLN A 165 3.27 -10.29 9.24
CA GLN A 165 2.08 -10.47 8.41
C GLN A 165 1.12 -9.27 8.44
N LEU A 166 1.37 -8.31 9.33
CA LEU A 166 0.53 -7.13 9.54
C LEU A 166 1.01 -5.89 8.77
N GLY A 167 1.97 -6.03 7.86
CA GLY A 167 2.29 -4.98 6.90
C GLY A 167 1.06 -4.70 6.04
N ARG A 168 0.61 -3.45 6.00
CA ARG A 168 -0.47 -3.05 5.08
C ARG A 168 0.19 -2.54 3.79
N GLU A 169 -0.36 -2.92 2.64
CA GLU A 169 -0.05 -2.31 1.34
C GLU A 169 -0.22 -0.77 1.36
N SER A 170 -0.97 -0.23 2.34
CA SER A 170 -1.14 1.20 2.54
C SER A 170 0.08 1.93 3.12
N MET A 171 1.12 1.20 3.58
CA MET A 171 2.33 1.79 4.18
C MET A 171 3.56 1.52 3.33
N ASP A 172 3.50 2.04 2.11
CA ASP A 172 4.63 2.10 1.20
C ASP A 172 5.39 3.40 1.42
N LEU A 173 6.67 3.29 1.76
CA LEU A 173 7.57 4.45 1.84
C LEU A 173 8.50 4.49 0.63
N ARG A 174 9.07 5.67 0.37
CA ARG A 174 10.10 5.86 -0.64
C ARG A 174 11.32 6.51 0.00
N THR A 175 12.49 6.05 -0.40
CA THR A 175 13.74 6.75 -0.07
C THR A 175 13.83 8.04 -0.88
N CYS A 176 14.59 9.01 -0.40
CA CYS A 176 14.80 10.28 -1.12
C CYS A 176 15.58 10.11 -2.44
N GLU A 177 16.20 8.94 -2.65
CA GLU A 177 16.82 8.57 -3.93
C GLU A 177 15.83 7.92 -4.91
N GLY A 178 14.59 7.62 -4.48
CA GLY A 178 13.54 7.02 -5.32
C GLY A 178 13.30 5.53 -5.07
N GLY A 179 14.13 4.87 -4.26
CA GLY A 179 14.00 3.46 -3.89
C GLY A 179 12.71 3.17 -3.11
N PHE A 180 12.06 2.05 -3.42
CA PHE A 180 10.77 1.68 -2.87
C PHE A 180 10.89 0.79 -1.63
N LEU A 181 10.07 1.08 -0.60
CA LEU A 181 10.01 0.34 0.67
C LEU A 181 8.57 -0.19 0.87
N PRO A 182 8.22 -1.37 0.31
CA PRO A 182 6.84 -1.84 0.32
C PRO A 182 6.37 -2.35 1.68
N GLY A 183 5.11 -2.07 2.01
CA GLY A 183 4.33 -2.81 3.00
C GLY A 183 4.92 -2.87 4.40
N LEU A 184 5.45 -1.75 4.91
CA LEU A 184 6.11 -1.72 6.21
C LEU A 184 5.12 -1.96 7.36
N ASN A 185 5.53 -2.77 8.33
CA ASN A 185 4.85 -2.85 9.63
C ASN A 185 5.31 -1.71 10.56
N ALA A 186 4.70 -1.58 11.74
CA ALA A 186 4.96 -0.45 12.64
C ALA A 186 6.44 -0.33 13.05
N LEU A 187 7.10 -1.46 13.33
CA LEU A 187 8.54 -1.47 13.66
C LEU A 187 9.40 -1.09 12.44
N GLY A 188 9.01 -1.53 11.25
CA GLY A 188 9.68 -1.15 9.99
C GLY A 188 9.55 0.35 9.70
N VAL A 189 8.40 0.95 9.96
CA VAL A 189 8.20 2.41 9.82
C VAL A 189 9.08 3.18 10.79
N ALA A 190 9.14 2.75 12.05
CA ALA A 190 10.01 3.35 13.07
C ALA A 190 11.49 3.28 12.66
N VAL A 191 11.95 2.13 12.15
CA VAL A 191 13.29 1.97 11.59
C VAL A 191 13.51 2.89 10.39
N ALA A 192 12.59 2.91 9.43
CA ALA A 192 12.74 3.72 8.23
C ALA A 192 12.83 5.22 8.56
N ARG A 193 12.06 5.70 9.54
CA ARG A 193 12.10 7.10 9.99
C ARG A 193 13.24 7.41 10.96
N HIS A 194 14.10 6.44 11.28
CA HIS A 194 15.19 6.56 12.25
C HIS A 194 14.72 6.96 13.67
N ASP A 195 13.53 6.51 14.07
CA ASP A 195 12.96 6.81 15.40
C ASP A 195 13.32 5.72 16.42
N LEU A 196 14.50 5.87 17.05
CA LEU A 196 15.03 4.96 18.08
C LEU A 196 14.07 4.76 19.26
N ALA A 197 13.39 5.82 19.70
CA ALA A 197 12.48 5.76 20.85
C ALA A 197 11.22 4.95 20.50
N MET A 198 10.68 5.13 19.29
CA MET A 198 9.59 4.30 18.80
C MET A 198 10.03 2.84 18.61
N VAL A 199 11.26 2.59 18.13
CA VAL A 199 11.81 1.22 18.06
C VAL A 199 11.83 0.56 19.44
N ASP A 200 12.24 1.27 20.49
CA ASP A 200 12.25 0.74 21.86
C ASP A 200 10.86 0.37 22.38
N ILE A 201 9.84 1.17 22.06
CA ILE A 201 8.45 0.91 22.44
C ILE A 201 7.90 -0.32 21.69
N LEU A 202 8.18 -0.43 20.40
CA LEU A 202 7.57 -1.44 19.53
C LEU A 202 8.28 -2.79 19.57
N PHE A 203 9.58 -2.82 19.89
CA PHE A 203 10.38 -4.04 19.82
C PHE A 203 9.84 -5.19 20.71
N PRO A 204 9.47 -4.97 21.98
CA PRO A 204 8.92 -6.03 22.84
C PRO A 204 7.60 -6.60 22.31
N ALA A 205 6.77 -5.77 21.68
CA ALA A 205 5.49 -6.14 21.09
C ALA A 205 5.60 -6.77 19.69
N SER A 206 6.81 -6.85 19.14
CA SER A 206 7.08 -7.35 17.80
C SER A 206 7.39 -8.84 17.79
N ASP A 207 6.82 -9.59 16.84
CA ASP A 207 7.19 -10.98 16.61
C ASP A 207 8.60 -11.12 15.98
N GLN A 208 9.09 -12.37 15.89
CA GLN A 208 10.42 -12.64 15.34
C GLN A 208 10.56 -12.17 13.88
N GLY A 209 9.52 -12.31 13.07
CA GLY A 209 9.53 -11.90 11.66
C GLY A 209 9.66 -10.39 11.53
N ALA A 210 8.89 -9.62 12.31
CA ALA A 210 8.93 -8.16 12.33
C ALA A 210 10.30 -7.64 12.76
N ARG A 211 10.91 -8.24 13.80
CA ARG A 211 12.26 -7.87 14.26
C ARG A 211 13.34 -8.13 13.21
N ARG A 212 13.24 -9.25 12.47
CA ARG A 212 14.15 -9.56 11.36
C ARG A 212 13.98 -8.59 10.18
N ALA A 213 12.73 -8.30 9.81
CA ALA A 213 12.42 -7.34 8.75
C ALA A 213 12.94 -5.93 9.12
N ALA A 214 12.83 -5.55 10.39
CA ALA A 214 13.38 -4.31 10.91
C ALA A 214 14.91 -4.24 10.81
N LEU A 215 15.62 -5.31 11.21
CA LEU A 215 17.08 -5.38 11.06
C LEU A 215 17.51 -5.33 9.58
N TRP A 216 16.80 -6.06 8.71
CA TRP A 216 17.02 -6.04 7.27
C TRP A 216 16.84 -4.63 6.69
N LEU A 217 15.78 -3.94 7.09
CA LEU A 217 15.50 -2.59 6.62
C LEU A 217 16.53 -1.58 7.11
N ALA A 218 16.93 -1.65 8.39
CA ALA A 218 17.98 -0.79 8.94
C ALA A 218 19.30 -0.95 8.17
N ALA A 219 19.67 -2.20 7.83
CA ALA A 219 20.87 -2.46 7.04
C ALA A 219 20.76 -1.94 5.61
N ARG A 220 19.57 -2.00 4.99
CA ARG A 220 19.34 -1.46 3.64
C ARG A 220 19.37 0.08 3.61
N LEU A 221 18.96 0.74 4.69
CA LEU A 221 18.92 2.20 4.81
C LEU A 221 20.18 2.78 5.47
N ASP A 222 21.27 2.03 5.52
CA ASP A 222 22.55 2.45 6.09
C ASP A 222 22.50 2.97 7.55
N HIS A 223 21.49 2.55 8.33
CA HIS A 223 21.32 2.95 9.72
C HIS A 223 22.13 2.04 10.66
N LEU A 224 23.45 2.22 10.69
CA LEU A 224 24.36 1.36 11.46
C LEU A 224 24.04 1.33 12.96
N ASP A 225 23.63 2.45 13.54
CA ASP A 225 23.21 2.53 14.94
C ASP A 225 21.99 1.66 15.24
N LEU A 226 20.97 1.67 14.37
CA LEU A 226 19.81 0.79 14.48
C LEU A 226 20.18 -0.68 14.27
N VAL A 227 21.09 -0.99 13.34
CA VAL A 227 21.62 -2.35 13.17
C VAL A 227 22.26 -2.85 14.46
N GLN A 228 23.09 -2.02 15.10
CA GLN A 228 23.75 -2.35 16.37
C GLN A 228 22.76 -2.49 17.52
N VAL A 229 21.77 -1.58 17.64
CA VAL A 229 20.74 -1.62 18.67
C VAL A 229 19.87 -2.88 18.54
N LEU A 230 19.40 -3.19 17.33
CA LEU A 230 18.58 -4.39 17.09
C LEU A 230 19.37 -5.67 17.33
N SER A 231 20.66 -5.69 16.97
CA SER A 231 21.54 -6.81 17.25
C SER A 231 21.77 -7.01 18.75
N ALA A 232 22.04 -5.93 19.49
CA ALA A 232 22.20 -5.96 20.94
C ALA A 232 20.92 -6.43 21.67
N LYS A 233 19.74 -6.16 21.09
CA LYS A 233 18.44 -6.68 21.57
C LYS A 233 18.16 -8.14 21.16
N GLY A 234 19.15 -8.84 20.60
CA GLY A 234 19.10 -10.27 20.34
C GLY A 234 18.60 -10.67 18.94
N VAL A 235 18.49 -9.73 17.99
CA VAL A 235 18.25 -10.10 16.58
C VAL A 235 19.58 -10.56 15.98
N PRO A 236 19.71 -11.83 15.54
CA PRO A 236 20.98 -12.33 15.02
C PRO A 236 21.36 -11.63 13.71
N LEU A 237 22.65 -11.35 13.49
CA LEU A 237 23.13 -10.80 12.21
C LEU A 237 23.08 -11.81 11.08
N SER A 238 23.12 -13.11 11.41
CA SER A 238 22.96 -14.22 10.48
C SER A 238 21.49 -14.41 10.10
N ILE A 239 20.85 -13.36 9.57
CA ILE A 239 19.53 -13.47 8.97
C ILE A 239 19.61 -14.05 7.57
N ARG A 240 18.49 -14.68 7.20
CA ARG A 240 18.19 -15.34 5.95
C ARG A 240 16.94 -14.67 5.41
N GLY A 241 17.11 -13.63 4.60
CA GLY A 241 16.02 -12.79 4.10
C GLY A 241 15.26 -11.98 5.17
N PRO A 242 14.39 -11.04 4.73
CA PRO A 242 13.64 -10.16 5.64
C PRO A 242 12.50 -10.85 6.38
N VAL A 243 11.83 -11.84 5.77
CA VAL A 243 10.61 -12.46 6.35
C VAL A 243 10.56 -13.98 6.14
N LEU A 244 10.72 -14.46 4.90
CA LEU A 244 10.82 -15.89 4.60
C LEU A 244 12.27 -16.36 4.77
N PRO A 245 12.55 -17.66 4.89
CA PRO A 245 13.92 -18.19 4.92
C PRO A 245 14.60 -18.12 3.54
N GLN A 246 14.66 -16.93 2.93
CA GLN A 246 15.50 -16.71 1.75
C GLN A 246 16.96 -16.83 2.14
N ASN A 247 17.81 -17.29 1.25
CA ASN A 247 19.22 -17.54 1.54
C ASN A 247 20.14 -16.32 1.54
N ASP A 248 19.56 -15.13 1.66
CA ASP A 248 20.28 -13.88 1.57
C ASP A 248 20.84 -13.46 2.94
N THR A 249 22.06 -12.92 2.96
CA THR A 249 22.73 -12.43 4.16
C THR A 249 22.38 -10.97 4.48
N LEU A 250 22.76 -10.47 5.66
CA LEU A 250 22.58 -9.06 5.99
C LEU A 250 23.42 -8.14 5.08
N LEU A 251 24.55 -8.63 4.54
CA LEU A 251 25.33 -7.89 3.53
C LEU A 251 24.56 -7.75 2.21
N VAL A 252 23.71 -8.72 1.85
CA VAL A 252 22.78 -8.57 0.71
C VAL A 252 21.76 -7.46 0.98
N ALA A 253 21.27 -7.33 2.21
CA ALA A 253 20.39 -6.22 2.58
C ALA A 253 21.08 -4.86 2.40
N ALA A 254 22.33 -4.74 2.87
CA ALA A 254 23.15 -3.55 2.69
C ALA A 254 23.40 -3.25 1.20
N ALA A 255 23.70 -4.27 0.39
CA ALA A 255 23.88 -4.12 -1.05
C ALA A 255 22.61 -3.65 -1.77
N ARG A 256 21.42 -4.13 -1.36
CA ARG A 256 20.11 -3.69 -1.89
C ARG A 256 19.73 -2.24 -1.58
N GLY A 257 20.59 -1.50 -0.89
CA GLY A 257 20.43 -0.07 -0.67
C GLY A 257 21.74 0.70 -0.81
N ALA A 258 22.80 0.07 -1.31
CA ALA A 258 24.16 0.62 -1.35
C ALA A 258 24.61 1.25 -0.01
N ALA A 259 24.28 0.59 1.11
CA ALA A 259 24.49 1.06 2.47
C ALA A 259 25.96 0.94 2.91
N LEU A 260 26.77 1.92 2.53
CA LEU A 260 28.23 1.89 2.65
C LEU A 260 28.71 1.68 4.09
N THR A 261 28.11 2.38 5.04
CA THR A 261 28.53 2.36 6.46
C THR A 261 28.26 1.00 7.09
N VAL A 262 27.07 0.44 6.88
CA VAL A 262 26.68 -0.88 7.34
C VAL A 262 27.49 -1.95 6.62
N GLY A 263 27.63 -1.85 5.30
CA GLY A 263 28.39 -2.80 4.49
C GLY A 263 29.84 -2.92 4.95
N GLN A 264 30.51 -1.77 5.16
CA GLN A 264 31.87 -1.73 5.67
C GLN A 264 31.97 -2.38 7.06
N TRP A 265 31.06 -2.02 7.98
CA TRP A 265 31.05 -2.62 9.32
C TRP A 265 30.83 -4.15 9.30
N LEU A 266 29.93 -4.65 8.44
CA LEU A 266 29.68 -6.08 8.29
C LEU A 266 30.93 -6.82 7.78
N ILE A 267 31.65 -6.24 6.81
CA ILE A 267 32.83 -6.87 6.22
C ILE A 267 34.02 -6.78 7.18
N GLU A 268 34.38 -5.57 7.64
CA GLU A 268 35.62 -5.33 8.38
C GLU A 268 35.52 -5.71 9.85
N THR A 269 34.37 -5.45 10.49
CA THR A 269 34.21 -5.70 11.94
C THR A 269 33.57 -7.07 12.20
N GLN A 270 32.51 -7.40 11.47
CA GLN A 270 31.78 -8.67 11.66
C GLN A 270 32.36 -9.81 10.83
N HIS A 271 33.39 -9.57 10.00
CA HIS A 271 34.05 -10.57 9.15
C HIS A 271 33.06 -11.36 8.29
N MET A 272 31.98 -10.70 7.84
CA MET A 272 30.97 -11.32 6.98
C MET A 272 31.57 -11.57 5.58
N PRO A 273 31.45 -12.78 5.00
CA PRO A 273 32.04 -13.04 3.70
C PRO A 273 31.34 -12.25 2.60
N VAL A 274 32.13 -11.62 1.73
CA VAL A 274 31.63 -10.75 0.64
C VAL A 274 30.88 -11.49 -0.45
N ASP A 275 31.14 -12.79 -0.62
CA ASP A 275 30.46 -13.66 -1.58
C ASP A 275 29.54 -14.68 -0.90
N ALA A 276 29.15 -14.42 0.36
CA ALA A 276 28.33 -15.36 1.12
C ALA A 276 26.95 -15.55 0.48
N ILE A 277 26.76 -16.69 -0.18
CA ILE A 277 25.47 -17.23 -0.54
C ILE A 277 25.19 -18.39 0.40
N VAL A 278 24.18 -18.26 1.25
CA VAL A 278 23.83 -19.32 2.19
C VAL A 278 23.00 -20.38 1.45
N SER A 279 23.10 -21.66 1.82
CA SER A 279 22.19 -22.71 1.31
C SER A 279 20.97 -22.89 2.21
N GLY A 280 19.82 -23.16 1.62
CA GLY A 280 18.50 -23.16 2.24
C GLY A 280 17.49 -23.79 1.30
N PRO A 281 16.23 -23.88 1.73
CA PRO A 281 15.27 -24.73 1.05
C PRO A 281 15.08 -24.28 -0.40
N ASP A 282 15.20 -25.24 -1.32
CA ASP A 282 14.77 -25.12 -2.71
C ASP A 282 13.35 -24.53 -2.74
N PRO A 283 13.07 -23.45 -3.51
CA PRO A 283 13.81 -22.92 -4.66
C PRO A 283 14.59 -21.61 -4.43
N TYR A 284 15.09 -21.35 -3.23
CA TYR A 284 15.74 -20.05 -2.93
C TYR A 284 17.27 -20.18 -2.87
N PRO A 285 18.01 -20.15 -4.00
CA PRO A 285 19.46 -20.35 -4.01
C PRO A 285 20.26 -19.26 -3.27
N GLY A 286 19.66 -18.09 -3.00
CA GLY A 286 20.33 -16.94 -2.40
C GLY A 286 20.96 -16.02 -3.45
N THR A 287 21.35 -14.82 -3.04
CA THR A 287 21.85 -13.76 -3.93
C THR A 287 23.25 -13.33 -3.53
N ALA A 288 24.17 -13.21 -4.49
CA ALA A 288 25.47 -12.58 -4.22
C ALA A 288 25.29 -11.07 -3.95
N PRO A 289 26.06 -10.46 -3.03
CA PRO A 289 25.97 -9.02 -2.78
C PRO A 289 26.16 -8.14 -4.02
N VAL A 290 27.06 -8.50 -4.95
CA VAL A 290 27.24 -7.79 -6.22
C VAL A 290 25.95 -7.81 -7.05
N GLN A 291 25.29 -8.96 -7.14
CA GLN A 291 24.03 -9.12 -7.87
C GLN A 291 22.91 -8.29 -7.23
N ALA A 292 22.82 -8.30 -5.90
CA ALA A 292 21.85 -7.50 -5.15
C ALA A 292 22.06 -5.99 -5.31
N LEU A 293 23.32 -5.54 -5.39
CA LEU A 293 23.66 -4.16 -5.69
C LEU A 293 23.22 -3.76 -7.10
N MET A 294 23.39 -4.65 -8.09
CA MET A 294 22.95 -4.37 -9.45
C MET A 294 21.42 -4.30 -9.56
N SER A 295 20.68 -5.16 -8.85
CA SER A 295 19.22 -5.01 -8.75
C SER A 295 18.82 -3.65 -8.16
N TYR A 296 19.53 -3.17 -7.15
CA TYR A 296 19.31 -1.81 -6.62
C TYR A 296 19.68 -0.71 -7.62
N ALA A 297 20.74 -0.90 -8.41
CA ALA A 297 21.11 0.02 -9.48
C ALA A 297 20.05 0.09 -10.59
N SER A 298 19.36 -1.01 -10.90
CA SER A 298 18.21 -1.02 -11.81
C SER A 298 17.04 -0.20 -11.27
N GLU A 299 16.74 -0.34 -9.97
CA GLU A 299 15.66 0.39 -9.30
C GLU A 299 15.98 1.88 -9.14
N VAL A 300 17.24 2.19 -8.84
CA VAL A 300 17.73 3.54 -8.49
C VAL A 300 19.01 3.87 -9.28
N PRO A 301 18.94 3.99 -10.62
CA PRO A 301 20.12 4.11 -11.50
C PRO A 301 20.93 5.38 -11.26
N GLY A 302 20.39 6.35 -10.52
CA GLY A 302 21.05 7.61 -10.18
C GLY A 302 21.69 7.65 -8.79
N SER A 303 21.67 6.58 -7.98
CA SER A 303 22.22 6.66 -6.62
C SER A 303 23.75 6.86 -6.64
N PRO A 304 24.28 7.89 -5.96
CA PRO A 304 25.72 8.14 -5.90
C PRO A 304 26.47 7.09 -5.05
N ARG A 305 25.74 6.24 -4.31
CA ARG A 305 26.30 5.25 -3.38
C ARG A 305 26.67 3.93 -4.05
N ILE A 306 26.14 3.66 -5.25
CA ILE A 306 26.37 2.39 -5.97
C ILE A 306 27.87 2.19 -6.28
N ALA A 307 28.53 3.17 -6.87
CA ALA A 307 29.95 3.04 -7.27
C ALA A 307 30.89 2.87 -6.06
N PRO A 308 30.76 3.65 -4.97
CA PRO A 308 31.50 3.41 -3.73
C PRO A 308 31.25 2.02 -3.14
N PHE A 309 29.99 1.57 -3.07
CA PHE A 309 29.66 0.27 -2.50
C PHE A 309 30.23 -0.88 -3.36
N LEU A 310 30.13 -0.78 -4.69
CA LEU A 310 30.74 -1.75 -5.61
C LEU A 310 32.26 -1.81 -5.44
N SER A 311 32.91 -0.64 -5.35
CA SER A 311 34.36 -0.54 -5.14
C SER A 311 34.78 -1.21 -3.82
N MET A 312 34.02 -0.98 -2.74
CA MET A 312 34.25 -1.63 -1.45
C MET A 312 34.14 -3.16 -1.58
N LEU A 313 33.08 -3.68 -2.21
CA LEU A 313 32.94 -5.13 -2.44
C LEU A 313 34.16 -5.71 -3.18
N VAL A 314 34.59 -5.08 -4.27
CA VAL A 314 35.73 -5.53 -5.08
C VAL A 314 37.05 -5.47 -4.29
N GLN A 315 37.29 -4.40 -3.54
CA GLN A 315 38.49 -4.25 -2.72
C GLN A 315 38.60 -5.35 -1.66
N HIS A 316 37.46 -5.84 -1.16
CA HIS A 316 37.39 -6.96 -0.24
C HIS A 316 37.28 -8.33 -0.93
N GLY A 317 37.49 -8.40 -2.25
CA GLY A 317 37.62 -9.64 -3.00
C GLY A 317 36.33 -10.24 -3.52
N ALA A 318 35.24 -9.46 -3.59
CA ALA A 318 33.98 -9.96 -4.13
C ALA A 318 34.11 -10.40 -5.60
N TYR A 319 33.53 -11.55 -5.93
CA TYR A 319 33.53 -12.08 -7.28
C TYR A 319 32.50 -11.35 -8.16
N ILE A 320 32.99 -10.48 -9.05
CA ILE A 320 32.16 -9.63 -9.90
C ILE A 320 31.26 -10.41 -10.88
N ASP A 321 31.72 -11.56 -11.37
CA ASP A 321 30.98 -12.36 -12.35
C ASP A 321 30.07 -13.43 -11.70
N ALA A 322 29.61 -13.19 -10.47
CA ALA A 322 28.71 -14.08 -9.75
C ALA A 322 27.39 -14.26 -10.51
N ARG A 323 26.94 -15.51 -10.68
CA ARG A 323 25.72 -15.80 -11.45
C ARG A 323 24.46 -15.74 -10.59
N ASP A 324 23.41 -15.15 -11.13
CA ASP A 324 22.06 -15.14 -10.55
C ASP A 324 21.37 -16.52 -10.65
N SER A 325 20.14 -16.60 -10.17
CA SER A 325 19.33 -17.83 -10.23
C SER A 325 18.95 -18.29 -11.64
N ARG A 326 19.09 -17.41 -12.65
CA ARG A 326 18.92 -17.73 -14.08
C ARG A 326 20.25 -18.10 -14.74
N GLY A 327 21.35 -18.13 -14.00
CA GLY A 327 22.69 -18.43 -14.49
C GLY A 327 23.36 -17.25 -15.20
N LYS A 328 22.85 -16.03 -15.06
CA LYS A 328 23.40 -14.81 -15.67
C LYS A 328 24.33 -14.08 -14.71
N THR A 329 25.45 -13.61 -15.22
CA THR A 329 26.34 -12.64 -14.56
C THR A 329 25.69 -11.26 -14.49
N PRO A 330 26.19 -10.36 -13.62
CA PRO A 330 25.60 -9.03 -13.50
C PRO A 330 25.78 -8.22 -14.80
N LEU A 331 26.85 -8.45 -15.55
CA LEU A 331 27.09 -7.81 -16.84
C LEU A 331 26.13 -8.32 -17.93
N GLU A 332 25.84 -9.63 -17.97
CA GLU A 332 24.82 -10.19 -18.87
C GLU A 332 23.44 -9.60 -18.59
N GLU A 333 23.08 -9.41 -17.31
CA GLU A 333 21.82 -8.77 -16.95
C GLU A 333 21.78 -7.30 -17.37
N ALA A 334 22.81 -6.52 -17.06
CA ALA A 334 22.87 -5.11 -17.46
C ALA A 334 22.75 -4.93 -18.98
N VAL A 335 23.40 -5.80 -19.77
CA VAL A 335 23.30 -5.78 -21.23
C VAL A 335 21.88 -6.15 -21.69
N GLY A 336 21.29 -7.21 -21.11
CA GLY A 336 19.94 -7.68 -21.46
C GLY A 336 18.83 -6.69 -21.10
N SER A 337 19.02 -5.92 -20.03
CA SER A 337 18.10 -4.89 -19.54
C SER A 337 18.39 -3.49 -20.11
N HIS A 338 19.39 -3.35 -20.99
CA HIS A 338 19.81 -2.07 -21.58
C HIS A 338 20.28 -1.02 -20.55
N GLU A 339 20.85 -1.46 -19.44
CA GLU A 339 21.32 -0.60 -18.35
C GLU A 339 22.75 -0.13 -18.58
N GLN A 340 22.90 0.95 -19.36
CA GLN A 340 24.21 1.47 -19.74
C GLN A 340 25.12 1.78 -18.54
N ARG A 341 24.56 2.39 -17.48
CA ARG A 341 25.34 2.79 -16.30
C ARG A 341 25.82 1.59 -15.49
N SER A 342 24.94 0.62 -15.24
CA SER A 342 25.30 -0.65 -14.59
C SER A 342 26.39 -1.37 -15.38
N ALA A 343 26.26 -1.44 -16.71
CA ALA A 343 27.28 -2.05 -17.57
C ALA A 343 28.65 -1.34 -17.48
N ARG A 344 28.68 0.00 -17.49
CA ARG A 344 29.93 0.76 -17.30
C ARG A 344 30.57 0.50 -15.94
N LEU A 345 29.79 0.58 -14.86
CA LEU A 345 30.29 0.35 -13.50
C LEU A 345 30.88 -1.06 -13.34
N LEU A 346 30.23 -2.07 -13.90
CA LEU A 346 30.72 -3.45 -13.87
C LEU A 346 32.01 -3.63 -14.68
N LEU A 347 32.12 -3.01 -15.86
CA LEU A 347 33.34 -3.04 -16.67
C LEU A 347 34.51 -2.34 -15.97
N ASP A 348 34.27 -1.18 -15.37
CA ASP A 348 35.27 -0.44 -14.59
C ASP A 348 35.72 -1.24 -13.36
N ALA A 349 34.82 -2.05 -12.79
CA ALA A 349 35.10 -2.99 -11.72
C ALA A 349 35.77 -4.30 -12.18
N GLY A 350 36.01 -4.49 -13.47
CA GLY A 350 36.72 -5.65 -14.02
C GLY A 350 35.85 -6.84 -14.45
N ALA A 351 34.54 -6.64 -14.67
CA ALA A 351 33.65 -7.69 -15.16
C ALA A 351 34.10 -8.29 -16.51
N GLN A 352 33.97 -9.60 -16.65
CA GLN A 352 34.45 -10.31 -17.83
C GLN A 352 33.46 -10.23 -18.99
N THR A 353 33.85 -9.52 -20.05
CA THR A 353 33.10 -9.53 -21.33
C THR A 353 33.16 -10.87 -22.05
N GLY A 354 34.09 -11.76 -21.68
CA GLY A 354 34.28 -13.06 -22.30
C GLY A 354 33.07 -13.99 -22.17
N LEU A 355 32.29 -13.82 -21.11
CA LEU A 355 31.11 -14.62 -20.78
C LEU A 355 29.89 -14.26 -21.65
N LEU A 356 29.87 -13.05 -22.22
CA LEU A 356 28.83 -12.59 -23.12
C LEU A 356 28.81 -13.36 -24.45
N SER A 357 27.62 -13.68 -24.94
CA SER A 357 27.40 -14.16 -26.30
C SER A 357 27.81 -13.14 -27.36
N ALA A 358 27.98 -13.56 -28.61
CA ALA A 358 28.30 -12.64 -29.72
C ALA A 358 27.23 -11.55 -29.91
N GLN A 359 25.95 -11.89 -29.67
CA GLN A 359 24.85 -10.95 -29.71
C GLN A 359 24.94 -9.93 -28.57
N GLU A 360 25.19 -10.38 -27.34
CA GLU A 360 25.36 -9.50 -26.17
C GLU A 360 26.58 -8.60 -26.29
N LYS A 361 27.70 -9.06 -26.86
CA LYS A 361 28.88 -8.22 -27.13
C LYS A 361 28.55 -7.10 -28.12
N THR A 362 27.81 -7.42 -29.17
CA THR A 362 27.34 -6.43 -30.15
C THR A 362 26.40 -5.43 -29.48
N GLN A 363 25.52 -5.92 -28.61
CA GLN A 363 24.58 -5.09 -27.86
C GLN A 363 25.29 -4.17 -26.86
N LEU A 364 26.29 -4.68 -26.15
CA LEU A 364 27.14 -3.92 -25.24
C LEU A 364 27.86 -2.78 -25.98
N GLN A 365 28.45 -3.05 -27.15
CA GLN A 365 29.10 -2.02 -27.96
C GLN A 365 28.13 -0.89 -28.34
N LYS A 366 26.91 -1.24 -28.77
CA LYS A 366 25.87 -0.26 -29.08
C LYS A 366 25.44 0.53 -27.85
N LEU A 367 25.27 -0.15 -26.72
CA LEU A 367 24.87 0.45 -25.45
C LEU A 367 25.91 1.45 -24.96
N LEU A 368 27.20 1.11 -25.01
CA LEU A 368 28.28 2.00 -24.55
C LEU A 368 28.51 3.21 -25.47
N ALA A 369 28.19 3.08 -26.77
CA ALA A 369 28.32 4.16 -27.75
C ALA A 369 27.23 5.25 -27.64
N GLN A 370 26.14 4.99 -26.90
CA GLN A 370 25.10 5.99 -26.66
C GLN A 370 25.58 7.06 -25.68
N PRO A 371 25.11 8.32 -25.81
CA PRO A 371 25.33 9.32 -24.77
C PRO A 371 24.68 8.84 -23.47
N GLU A 372 25.32 9.13 -22.33
CA GLU A 372 24.78 8.72 -21.04
C GLU A 372 23.45 9.44 -20.78
N GLU A 373 22.41 8.68 -20.42
CA GLU A 373 21.11 9.27 -20.13
C GLU A 373 21.21 10.27 -18.97
N PRO A 374 20.53 11.43 -19.08
CA PRO A 374 20.56 12.45 -18.05
C PRO A 374 19.98 11.91 -16.74
N ARG A 375 20.60 12.31 -15.63
CA ARG A 375 20.14 11.96 -14.28
C ARG A 375 18.78 12.62 -14.06
N TYR A 376 17.71 11.83 -14.10
CA TYR A 376 16.40 12.33 -13.69
C TYR A 376 16.49 12.74 -12.21
N PRO A 377 16.06 13.97 -11.87
CA PRO A 377 16.00 14.37 -10.47
C PRO A 377 15.06 13.40 -9.74
N PRO A 378 15.39 13.01 -8.50
CA PRO A 378 14.49 12.20 -7.71
C PRO A 378 13.11 12.89 -7.61
N PRO A 379 12.02 12.12 -7.45
CA PRO A 379 10.68 12.67 -7.24
C PRO A 379 10.69 13.66 -6.05
N ASP A 380 9.70 14.56 -6.00
CA ASP A 380 9.64 15.59 -4.97
C ASP A 380 9.78 15.00 -3.55
N GLY A 381 10.82 15.41 -2.84
CA GLY A 381 11.27 14.78 -1.59
C GLY A 381 10.37 15.04 -0.37
N SER A 382 9.11 15.41 -0.57
CA SER A 382 8.19 15.61 0.56
C SER A 382 7.81 14.26 1.16
N GLY A 383 8.27 13.99 2.39
CA GLY A 383 7.93 12.78 3.13
C GLY A 383 8.76 11.54 2.78
N CYS A 384 9.88 11.70 2.06
CA CYS A 384 10.80 10.61 1.77
C CYS A 384 11.67 10.24 2.99
N VAL A 385 12.21 9.01 2.96
CA VAL A 385 13.14 8.47 3.95
C VAL A 385 14.58 8.67 3.49
N MET A 386 15.46 9.16 4.36
CA MET A 386 16.89 9.22 4.06
C MET A 386 17.49 7.80 4.16
N PRO A 387 18.16 7.32 3.11
CA PRO A 387 18.72 5.99 3.07
C PRO A 387 20.17 5.93 3.58
#